data_AF-A0A349Z9S6-F1
#
_entry.id   AF-A0A349Z9S6-F1
#
_cell.length_a   1.000
_cell.length_b   1.000
_cell.length_c   1.000
_cell.angle_alpha   90.00
_cell.angle_beta   90.00
_cell.angle_gamma   90.00
#
_symmetry.space_group_name_H-M   'P 1'
#
loop_
_entity.id
_entity.type
_entity.pdbx_description
1 polymer ?
#
loop_
_entity_poly.entity_id
_entity_poly.type
_entity_poly.pdbx_seq_one_letter_code
_entity_poly.pdbx_strand_id
1 'polypeptide(L)' 'PKDKHVVRTVSARSLWIRLLTARVETGEPYFIYIDHVNKAIPEHHKLGNLEVKMSNLCSEITLPT' A
#
# COMPACT_ATOMS: atom_id res chain seq x y z
N PRO A 1 10.97 -2.06 -16.50
CA PRO A 1 10.21 -1.93 -15.23
C PRO A 1 8.83 -2.64 -15.19
N LYS A 2 8.57 -3.63 -16.07
CA LYS A 2 7.53 -4.67 -15.86
C LYS A 2 8.12 -6.09 -15.83
N ASP A 3 9.44 -6.15 -15.87
CA ASP A 3 10.33 -7.30 -16.00
C ASP A 3 10.91 -7.75 -14.64
N LYS A 4 10.42 -7.16 -13.53
CA LYS A 4 10.84 -7.45 -12.14
C LYS A 4 12.34 -7.23 -11.85
N HIS A 5 13.05 -6.55 -12.73
CA HIS A 5 14.46 -6.20 -12.53
C HIS A 5 14.63 -5.17 -11.39
N VAL A 6 15.57 -5.42 -10.48
CA VAL A 6 15.89 -4.51 -9.36
C VAL A 6 16.65 -3.30 -9.88
N VAL A 7 16.04 -2.11 -9.80
CA VAL A 7 16.67 -0.86 -10.26
C VAL A 7 17.68 -0.33 -9.24
N ARG A 8 17.36 -0.39 -7.94
CA ARG A 8 18.22 0.09 -6.86
C ARG A 8 17.82 -0.53 -5.53
N THR A 9 18.81 -0.88 -4.71
CA THR A 9 18.61 -1.31 -3.30
C THR A 9 18.89 -0.14 -2.35
N VAL A 10 18.02 0.05 -1.36
CA VAL A 10 18.17 1.06 -0.29
C VAL A 10 17.87 0.43 1.06
N SER A 11 18.35 1.04 2.16
CA SER A 11 18.01 0.58 3.50
C SER A 11 16.51 0.79 3.79
N ALA A 12 15.84 -0.27 4.25
CA ALA A 12 14.42 -0.20 4.63
C ALA A 12 14.20 0.81 5.77
N ARG A 13 15.10 0.84 6.76
CA ARG A 13 15.01 1.77 7.90
C ARG A 13 15.16 3.22 7.45
N SER A 14 16.08 3.51 6.52
CA SER A 14 16.25 4.89 6.04
C SER A 14 15.05 5.35 5.22
N LEU A 15 14.45 4.47 4.43
CA LEU A 15 13.18 4.76 3.74
C LEU A 15 12.05 5.02 4.73
N TRP A 16 11.93 4.21 5.78
CA TRP A 16 10.89 4.37 6.80
C TRP A 16 11.03 5.70 7.56
N ILE A 17 12.26 6.07 7.96
CA ILE A 17 12.52 7.36 8.59
C ILE A 17 12.07 8.51 7.68
N ARG A 18 12.37 8.44 6.38
CA ARG A 18 11.93 9.48 5.42
C ARG A 18 10.41 9.59 5.32
N LEU A 19 9.68 8.46 5.33
CA LEU A 19 8.22 8.46 5.32
C LEU A 19 7.64 9.09 6.60
N LEU A 20 8.22 8.78 7.76
CA LEU A 20 7.81 9.38 9.03
C LEU A 20 8.11 10.88 9.09
N THR A 21 9.28 11.31 8.62
CA THR A 21 9.64 12.73 8.53
C THR A 21 8.64 13.49 7.64
N ALA A 22 8.30 12.95 6.46
CA ALA A 22 7.30 13.57 5.58
C ALA A 22 5.93 13.75 6.28
N ARG A 23 5.50 12.76 7.08
CA ARG A 23 4.26 12.86 7.85
C ARG A 23 4.32 13.90 8.96
N VAL A 24 5.47 14.04 9.62
CA VAL A 24 5.67 15.10 10.63
C VAL A 24 5.59 16.48 9.98
N GLU A 25 6.18 16.64 8.80
CA GLU A 25 6.24 17.92 8.10
C GLU A 25 4.91 18.32 7.44
N THR A 26 4.18 17.36 6.88
CA THR A 26 3.04 17.64 5.98
C THR A 26 1.72 16.97 6.38
N GLY A 27 1.74 16.02 7.32
CA GLY A 27 0.61 15.15 7.61
C GLY A 27 0.45 13.96 6.66
N GLU A 28 1.15 13.96 5.52
CA GLU A 28 1.09 12.96 4.45
C GLU A 28 2.39 12.14 4.36
N PRO A 29 2.41 10.94 3.75
CA PRO A 29 1.29 10.24 3.12
C PRO A 29 0.46 9.44 4.12
N TYR A 30 -0.78 9.11 3.75
CA TYR A 30 -1.53 8.03 4.39
C TYR A 30 -0.81 6.67 4.27
N PHE A 31 -1.03 5.81 5.27
CA PHE A 31 -0.49 4.45 5.28
C PHE A 31 -1.63 3.44 5.21
N ILE A 32 -1.54 2.54 4.24
CA ILE A 32 -2.46 1.40 4.07
C ILE A 32 -1.63 0.13 4.08
N TYR A 33 -1.97 -0.80 4.97
CA TYR A 33 -1.32 -2.11 5.05
C TYR A 33 -2.04 -3.09 4.11
N ILE A 34 -1.54 -3.20 2.88
CA ILE A 34 -2.24 -3.88 1.79
C ILE A 34 -2.49 -5.38 2.06
N ASP A 35 -1.57 -6.06 2.74
CA ASP A 35 -1.76 -7.47 3.11
C ASP A 35 -2.88 -7.65 4.12
N HIS A 36 -3.00 -6.73 5.09
CA HIS A 36 -4.09 -6.76 6.06
C HIS A 36 -5.44 -6.51 5.39
N VAL A 37 -5.48 -5.54 4.46
CA VAL A 37 -6.68 -5.24 3.66
C VAL A 37 -7.08 -6.45 2.81
N ASN A 38 -6.18 -7.00 1.99
CA ASN A 38 -6.47 -8.13 1.11
C ASN A 38 -6.80 -9.42 1.87
N LYS A 39 -6.27 -9.62 3.08
CA LYS A 39 -6.69 -10.73 3.95
C LYS A 39 -8.16 -10.60 4.38
N ALA A 40 -8.61 -9.37 4.61
CA ALA A 40 -9.93 -9.04 5.15
C ALA A 40 -11.03 -8.86 4.08
N ILE A 41 -10.70 -8.91 2.78
CA ILE A 41 -11.71 -8.75 1.73
C ILE A 41 -12.78 -9.86 1.78
N PRO A 42 -14.01 -9.59 1.32
CA PRO A 42 -15.06 -10.60 1.23
C PRO A 42 -14.67 -11.83 0.42
N GLU A 43 -15.20 -12.99 0.80
CA GLU A 43 -14.82 -14.28 0.20
C GLU A 43 -15.10 -14.34 -1.31
N HIS A 44 -16.21 -13.75 -1.77
CA HIS A 44 -16.53 -13.71 -3.20
C HIS A 44 -15.49 -12.93 -4.02
N HIS A 45 -14.84 -11.90 -3.44
CA HIS A 45 -13.74 -11.21 -4.10
C HIS A 45 -12.49 -12.10 -4.18
N LYS A 46 -12.20 -12.88 -3.14
CA LYS A 46 -11.08 -13.86 -3.15
C LYS A 46 -11.29 -14.93 -4.20
N LEU A 47 -12.49 -15.52 -4.25
CA LEU A 47 -12.87 -16.52 -5.25
C LEU A 47 -12.83 -15.95 -6.68
N GLY A 48 -13.09 -14.65 -6.83
CA GLY A 48 -12.96 -13.92 -8.10
C GLY A 48 -11.53 -13.51 -8.46
N ASN A 49 -10.50 -13.88 -7.68
CA ASN A 49 -9.12 -13.43 -7.84
C ASN A 49 -8.99 -11.89 -7.92
N LEU A 50 -9.85 -11.17 -7.19
CA LEU A 50 -9.83 -9.72 -7.12
C LEU A 50 -8.93 -9.27 -5.97
N GLU A 51 -8.12 -8.25 -6.21
CA GLU A 51 -7.17 -7.70 -5.25
C GLU A 51 -7.37 -6.19 -5.11
N VAL A 52 -7.36 -5.70 -3.88
CA VAL A 52 -7.29 -4.27 -3.59
C VAL A 52 -5.86 -3.80 -3.79
N LYS A 53 -5.67 -2.75 -4.60
CA LYS A 53 -4.34 -2.17 -4.88
C LYS A 53 -4.14 -0.80 -4.26
N MET A 54 -5.22 -0.11 -3.93
CA MET A 54 -5.22 1.24 -3.36
C MET A 54 -6.52 1.51 -2.59
N SER A 55 -6.58 2.66 -1.91
CA SER A 55 -7.81 3.19 -1.29
C SER A 55 -8.30 4.41 -2.07
N ASN A 56 -9.48 4.91 -1.72
CA ASN A 56 -9.94 6.24 -2.12
C ASN A 56 -9.18 7.39 -1.41
N LEU A 57 -9.61 8.63 -1.70
CA LEU A 57 -9.05 9.88 -1.16
C LEU A 57 -9.00 9.93 0.37
N CYS A 58 -10.00 9.37 1.06
CA CYS A 58 -10.12 9.45 2.51
C CYS A 58 -9.63 8.19 3.25
N SER A 59 -8.98 7.25 2.54
CA SER A 59 -8.34 6.04 3.10
C SER A 59 -9.27 4.98 3.73
N GLU A 60 -10.59 5.08 3.57
CA GLU A 60 -11.59 4.20 4.17
C GLU A 60 -12.16 3.16 3.19
N ILE A 61 -12.13 3.42 1.88
CA ILE A 61 -12.71 2.54 0.86
C ILE A 61 -11.63 1.65 0.24
N THR A 62 -11.73 0.34 0.50
CA THR A 62 -10.77 -0.68 0.06
C THR A 62 -11.42 -1.67 -0.93
N LEU A 63 -11.83 -1.16 -2.11
CA LEU A 63 -12.45 -1.96 -3.16
C LEU A 63 -11.41 -2.46 -4.19
N PRO A 64 -11.58 -3.65 -4.78
CA PRO A 64 -10.70 -4.13 -5.84
C PRO A 64 -10.75 -3.27 -7.12
N THR A 65 -9.60 -3.07 -7.77
CA THR A 65 -9.43 -2.32 -9.04
C THR A 65 -8.36 -2.91 -9.94
#